data_AF-A0A0D7PTP1-F1
#
_entry.id   AF-A0A0D7PTP1-F1
#
_cell.length_a   1.000
_cell.length_b   1.000
_cell.length_c   1.000
_cell.angle_alpha   90.00
_cell.angle_beta   90.00
_cell.angle_gamma   90.00
#
_symmetry.space_group_name_H-M   'P 1'
#
loop_
_entity.id
_entity.type
_entity.pdbx_description
1 polymer ?
#
loop_
_entity_poly.entity_id
_entity_poly.type
_entity_poly.pdbx_seq_one_letter_code
_entity_poly.pdbx_strand_id
1 'polypeptide(L)'
;MNCFRKGLFVTVFALALPVAQASANTFDGAWNVRIASSSDTCGNGATVAIGINNGQIASSSAMVTASGHVADAGAINVTLSTGIKRAVGFGRLSGTSGSGTWRGAMCTGTWTAERM
;
A
#
# COMPACT_ATOMS: atom_id res chain seq x y z
N MET A 1 -40.80 -54.12 31.89
CA MET A 1 -39.35 -53.88 32.05
C MET A 1 -38.79 -53.54 30.67
N ASN A 2 -38.32 -52.29 30.56
CA ASN A 2 -37.42 -51.59 29.63
C ASN A 2 -36.86 -52.40 28.43
N CYS A 3 -36.63 -51.87 27.23
CA CYS A 3 -35.89 -50.64 26.97
C CYS A 3 -35.89 -50.25 25.47
N PHE A 4 -36.10 -48.96 25.21
CA PHE A 4 -35.44 -48.09 24.21
C PHE A 4 -35.41 -48.44 22.71
N ARG A 5 -36.31 -47.77 21.97
CA ARG A 5 -36.11 -47.36 20.57
C ARG A 5 -35.03 -46.27 20.53
N LYS A 6 -33.88 -46.50 19.88
CA LYS A 6 -32.85 -45.49 19.66
C LYS A 6 -32.92 -44.97 18.23
N GLY A 7 -33.56 -43.81 18.05
CA GLY A 7 -33.49 -43.04 16.82
C GLY A 7 -32.10 -42.44 16.66
N LEU A 8 -31.52 -42.59 15.47
CA LEU A 8 -30.23 -42.03 15.11
C LEU A 8 -30.46 -40.59 14.61
N PHE A 9 -30.28 -39.59 15.48
CA PHE A 9 -30.18 -38.20 15.04
C PHE A 9 -28.74 -37.93 14.61
N VAL A 10 -28.51 -37.89 13.30
CA VAL A 10 -27.22 -37.44 12.73
C VAL A 10 -27.22 -35.92 12.76
N THR A 11 -26.56 -35.35 13.76
CA THR A 11 -26.35 -33.90 13.86
C THR A 11 -25.22 -33.51 12.92
N VAL A 12 -25.56 -32.92 11.77
CA VAL A 12 -24.57 -32.32 10.88
C VAL A 12 -24.09 -31.01 11.51
N PHE A 13 -22.89 -31.03 12.10
CA PHE A 13 -22.20 -29.81 12.52
C PHE A 13 -21.65 -29.11 11.27
N ALA A 14 -22.33 -28.06 10.82
CA ALA A 14 -21.81 -27.17 9.79
C ALA A 14 -20.64 -26.37 10.37
N LEU A 15 -19.42 -26.69 9.95
CA LEU A 15 -18.22 -25.91 10.26
C LEU A 15 -18.31 -24.56 9.51
N ALA A 16 -18.77 -23.52 10.20
CA ALA A 16 -18.69 -22.15 9.70
C ALA A 16 -17.21 -21.72 9.71
N LEU A 17 -16.56 -21.79 8.56
CA LEU A 17 -15.22 -21.22 8.37
C LEU A 17 -15.34 -19.69 8.46
N PRO A 18 -14.59 -19.00 9.34
CA PRO A 18 -14.56 -17.56 9.34
C PRO A 18 -13.94 -17.09 8.02
N VAL A 19 -14.73 -16.45 7.17
CA VAL A 19 -14.22 -15.75 6.00
C VAL A 19 -13.45 -14.55 6.55
N ALA A 20 -12.11 -14.62 6.49
CA ALA A 20 -11.26 -13.49 6.80
C ALA A 20 -11.57 -12.37 5.79
N GLN A 21 -12.40 -11.40 6.20
CA GLN A 21 -12.61 -10.19 5.45
C GLN A 21 -11.29 -9.40 5.55
N ALA A 22 -10.47 -9.46 4.49
CA ALA A 22 -9.33 -8.57 4.37
C ALA A 22 -9.85 -7.14 4.48
N SER A 23 -9.61 -6.51 5.64
CA SER A 23 -9.93 -5.10 5.83
C SER A 23 -8.98 -4.35 4.91
N ALA A 24 -9.50 -3.88 3.78
CA ALA A 24 -8.74 -3.02 2.89
C ALA A 24 -8.23 -1.85 3.74
N ASN A 25 -6.92 -1.63 3.73
CA ASN A 25 -6.38 -0.50 4.45
C ASN A 25 -7.05 0.76 3.88
N THR A 26 -7.35 1.74 4.72
CA THR A 26 -8.05 2.97 4.30
C THR A 26 -7.37 3.66 3.11
N PHE A 27 -6.08 3.41 2.90
CA PHE A 27 -5.27 3.95 1.82
C PHE A 27 -5.08 3.03 0.61
N ASP A 28 -5.63 1.82 0.62
CA ASP A 28 -5.55 0.87 -0.50
C ASP A 28 -6.22 1.45 -1.75
N GLY A 29 -5.61 1.24 -2.91
CA GLY A 29 -6.07 1.77 -4.20
C GLY A 29 -4.93 2.28 -5.08
N ALA A 30 -5.29 2.89 -6.20
CA ALA A 30 -4.36 3.52 -7.14
C ALA A 30 -4.13 4.99 -6.78
N TRP A 31 -2.88 5.42 -6.86
CA TRP A 31 -2.44 6.76 -6.50
C TRP A 31 -1.52 7.35 -7.55
N ASN A 32 -1.73 8.62 -7.85
CA ASN A 32 -0.86 9.41 -8.70
C ASN A 32 0.10 10.22 -7.81
N VAL A 33 1.39 9.93 -7.90
CA VAL A 33 2.42 10.58 -7.07
C VAL A 33 3.24 11.51 -7.95
N ARG A 34 3.27 12.80 -7.57
CA ARG A 34 4.09 13.81 -8.22
C ARG A 34 5.31 14.10 -7.36
N ILE A 35 6.48 13.94 -7.94
CA ILE A 35 7.79 14.11 -7.32
C ILE A 35 8.37 15.41 -7.85
N ALA A 36 8.83 16.27 -6.95
CA ALA A 36 9.53 17.51 -7.28
C ALA A 36 10.94 17.49 -6.68
N SER A 37 11.93 17.89 -7.47
CA SER A 37 13.31 18.06 -7.01
C SER A 37 13.54 19.47 -6.50
N SER A 38 14.39 19.64 -5.48
CA SER A 38 14.80 20.97 -5.00
C SER A 38 15.88 21.65 -5.86
N SER A 39 16.41 20.95 -6.87
CA SER A 39 17.41 21.47 -7.81
C SER A 39 17.16 20.94 -9.21
N ASP A 40 17.31 21.80 -10.23
CA ASP A 40 17.17 21.42 -11.63
C ASP A 40 18.21 20.37 -12.06
N THR A 41 19.37 20.35 -11.41
CA THR A 41 20.43 19.35 -11.65
C THR A 41 20.00 17.92 -11.31
N CYS A 42 18.99 17.79 -10.45
CA CYS A 42 18.38 16.52 -10.06
C CYS A 42 17.23 16.11 -11.00
N GLY A 43 16.92 16.94 -11.99
CA GLY A 43 15.83 16.78 -12.94
C GLY A 43 14.54 17.47 -12.52
N ASN A 44 13.64 17.65 -13.48
CA ASN A 44 12.42 18.48 -13.36
C ASN A 44 11.26 17.82 -12.60
N GLY A 45 11.54 16.81 -11.77
CA GLY A 45 10.54 15.97 -11.13
C GLY A 45 9.99 14.87 -12.05
N ALA A 46 9.07 14.07 -11.52
CA ALA A 46 8.44 12.95 -12.23
C ALA A 46 7.05 12.67 -11.67
N THR A 47 6.18 12.07 -12.47
CA THR A 47 4.90 11.55 -12.00
C THR A 47 4.92 10.03 -12.11
N VAL A 48 4.54 9.33 -11.04
CA VAL A 48 4.56 7.88 -10.94
C VAL A 48 3.22 7.39 -10.40
N ALA A 49 2.62 6.43 -11.09
CA ALA A 49 1.47 5.70 -10.59
C ALA A 49 1.93 4.58 -9.65
N ILE A 50 1.35 4.52 -8.45
CA ILE A 50 1.57 3.45 -7.48
C ILE A 50 0.24 2.82 -7.07
N GLY A 51 0.28 1.54 -6.74
CA GLY A 51 -0.80 0.82 -6.07
C GLY A 51 -0.45 0.60 -4.60
N ILE A 52 -1.43 0.77 -3.73
CA ILE A 52 -1.36 0.34 -2.33
C ILE A 52 -2.31 -0.84 -2.16
N ASN A 53 -1.80 -1.96 -1.66
CA ASN A 53 -2.60 -3.14 -1.36
C ASN A 53 -2.22 -3.71 0.01
N ASN A 54 -3.19 -3.77 0.92
CA ASN A 54 -2.97 -4.14 2.31
C ASN A 54 -1.81 -3.32 2.93
N GLY A 55 -1.80 -2.01 2.66
CA GLY A 55 -0.74 -1.09 3.08
C GLY A 55 0.60 -1.25 2.34
N GLN A 56 0.81 -2.27 1.50
CA GLN A 56 2.05 -2.43 0.74
C GLN A 56 2.05 -1.62 -0.55
N ILE A 57 3.15 -0.94 -0.82
CA ILE A 57 3.32 -0.11 -2.00
C ILE A 57 3.96 -0.93 -3.12
N ALA A 58 3.33 -0.92 -4.29
CA ALA A 58 3.87 -1.45 -5.53
C ALA A 58 3.78 -0.40 -6.65
N SER A 59 4.77 -0.37 -7.53
CA SER A 59 4.71 0.46 -8.74
C SER A 59 3.95 -0.27 -9.84
N SER A 60 3.18 0.47 -10.64
CA SER A 60 2.57 -0.06 -11.88
C SER A 60 3.46 0.11 -13.12
N SER A 61 4.63 0.75 -12.98
CA SER A 61 5.57 0.98 -14.08
C SER A 61 6.75 0.02 -14.05
N ALA A 62 7.11 -0.56 -15.19
CA ALA A 62 8.29 -1.42 -15.33
C ALA A 62 9.62 -0.64 -15.21
N MET A 63 9.61 0.68 -15.40
CA MET A 63 10.83 1.52 -15.38
C MET A 63 11.17 2.05 -13.98
N VAL A 64 10.20 2.05 -13.07
CA VAL A 64 10.35 2.55 -11.70
C VAL A 64 9.86 1.46 -10.78
N THR A 65 10.75 0.90 -9.98
CA THR A 65 10.36 -0.02 -8.91
C THR A 65 10.04 0.79 -7.67
N ALA A 66 8.90 0.52 -7.05
CA ALA A 66 8.50 1.11 -5.78
C ALA A 66 8.26 -0.02 -4.79
N SER A 67 8.83 0.11 -3.60
CA SER A 67 8.61 -0.80 -2.49
C SER A 67 8.52 -0.02 -1.19
N GLY A 68 7.56 -0.38 -0.34
CA GLY A 68 7.32 0.37 0.88
C GLY A 68 6.01 -0.02 1.54
N HIS A 69 5.66 0.74 2.57
CA HIS A 69 4.48 0.49 3.37
C HIS A 69 3.81 1.79 3.81
N VAL A 70 2.49 1.74 3.89
CA VAL A 70 1.61 2.76 4.45
C VAL A 70 0.97 2.18 5.71
N ALA A 71 1.29 2.77 6.86
CA ALA A 71 0.65 2.41 8.11
C ALA A 71 -0.81 2.86 8.13
N ASP A 72 -1.62 2.27 9.02
CA ASP A 72 -3.05 2.57 9.16
C ASP A 72 -3.33 4.04 9.49
N ALA A 73 -2.38 4.72 10.15
CA ALA A 73 -2.46 6.16 10.41
C ALA A 73 -2.08 7.04 9.20
N GLY A 74 -1.72 6.43 8.07
CA GLY A 74 -1.32 7.08 6.82
C GLY A 74 0.17 7.36 6.69
N ALA A 75 1.01 7.00 7.67
CA ALA A 75 2.46 7.23 7.58
C ALA A 75 3.08 6.36 6.48
N ILE A 76 3.85 6.98 5.58
CA ILE A 76 4.49 6.31 4.45
C ILE A 76 6.00 6.25 4.64
N ASN A 77 6.56 5.08 4.37
CA ASN A 77 7.96 4.95 3.95
C ASN A 77 8.04 4.15 2.64
N VAL A 78 8.72 4.72 1.65
CA VAL A 78 8.86 4.12 0.31
C VAL A 78 10.30 4.25 -0.18
N THR A 79 10.76 3.24 -0.91
CA THR A 79 11.96 3.29 -1.73
C THR A 79 11.55 3.25 -3.19
N LEU A 80 12.05 4.21 -3.97
CA LEU A 80 11.94 4.21 -5.42
C LEU A 80 13.31 3.88 -6.02
N SER A 81 13.33 3.01 -7.02
CA SER A 81 14.55 2.71 -7.79
C SER A 81 14.28 2.70 -9.30
N THR A 82 15.14 3.39 -10.04
CA THR A 82 15.14 3.45 -11.52
C THR A 82 16.54 3.12 -12.02
N GLY A 83 16.71 1.92 -12.58
CA GLY A 83 18.03 1.38 -12.91
C GLY A 83 18.95 1.38 -11.68
N ILE A 84 20.07 2.11 -11.75
CA ILE A 84 21.03 2.25 -10.65
C ILE A 84 20.70 3.39 -9.67
N LYS A 85 19.71 4.25 -9.97
CA LYS A 85 19.34 5.38 -9.11
C LYS A 85 18.35 4.90 -8.04
N ARG A 86 18.55 5.36 -6.81
CA ARG A 86 17.68 5.06 -5.66
C ARG A 86 17.30 6.34 -4.91
N ALA A 87 16.06 6.41 -4.47
CA ALA A 87 15.54 7.46 -3.60
C ALA A 87 14.65 6.85 -2.52
N VAL A 88 14.63 7.47 -1.34
CA VAL A 88 13.77 7.09 -0.23
C VAL A 88 12.81 8.24 0.04
N GLY A 89 11.53 7.93 0.10
CA GLY A 89 10.44 8.86 0.41
C GLY A 89 9.84 8.60 1.79
N PHE A 90 9.45 9.69 2.44
CA PHE A 90 8.75 9.71 3.72
C PHE A 90 7.61 10.73 3.65
N GLY A 91 6.51 10.46 4.36
CA GLY A 91 5.42 11.43 4.49
C GLY A 91 4.16 10.80 5.03
N ARG A 92 3.01 11.37 4.66
CA ARG A 92 1.71 10.92 5.17
C ARG A 92 0.60 11.07 4.15
N LEU A 93 -0.30 10.09 4.11
CA LEU A 93 -1.60 10.15 3.44
C LEU A 93 -2.69 10.57 4.41
N SER A 94 -3.67 11.31 3.92
CA SER A 94 -4.88 11.71 4.62
C SER A 94 -6.06 11.70 3.65
N GLY A 95 -6.99 10.78 3.83
CA GLY A 95 -8.13 10.60 2.91
C GLY A 95 -7.67 10.22 1.49
N THR A 96 -7.85 11.14 0.55
CA THR A 96 -7.55 10.96 -0.88
C THR A 96 -6.31 11.73 -1.35
N SER A 97 -5.54 12.32 -0.43
CA SER A 97 -4.31 13.03 -0.77
C SER A 97 -3.19 12.72 0.20
N GLY A 98 -1.98 13.16 -0.12
CA GLY A 98 -0.82 13.02 0.76
C GLY A 98 0.36 13.84 0.29
N SER A 99 1.36 13.96 1.16
CA SER A 99 2.59 14.66 0.82
C SER A 99 3.75 14.24 1.71
N GLY A 100 4.95 14.62 1.29
CA GLY A 100 6.14 14.42 2.08
C GLY A 100 7.41 14.85 1.39
N THR A 101 8.52 14.25 1.81
CA THR A 101 9.85 14.53 1.29
C THR A 101 10.50 13.25 0.77
N TRP A 102 11.47 13.42 -0.11
CA TRP A 102 12.30 12.32 -0.58
C TRP A 102 13.77 12.74 -0.60
N ARG A 103 14.64 11.74 -0.51
CA ARG A 103 16.10 11.90 -0.54
C ARG A 103 16.72 10.77 -1.36
N GLY A 104 17.54 11.14 -2.32
CA GLY A 104 18.47 10.26 -3.04
C GLY A 104 19.92 10.56 -2.63
N ALA A 105 20.89 9.99 -3.35
CA ALA A 105 22.31 10.11 -3.00
C ALA A 105 22.82 11.57 -2.97
N MET A 106 22.44 12.37 -3.97
CA MET A 106 22.89 13.77 -4.10
C MET A 106 21.72 14.76 -4.17
N CYS A 107 20.48 14.26 -4.12
CA CYS A 107 19.29 15.01 -4.45
C CYS A 107 18.23 14.87 -3.37
N THR A 108 17.48 15.93 -3.14
CA THR A 108 16.34 15.93 -2.23
C THR A 108 15.17 16.62 -2.88
N GLY A 109 13.99 16.47 -2.28
CA GLY A 109 12.83 17.23 -2.71
C GLY A 109 11.57 16.84 -1.96
N THR A 110 10.45 17.18 -2.57
CA THR A 110 9.12 16.92 -2.04
C THR A 110 8.32 16.03 -2.97
N TRP A 111 7.26 15.45 -2.44
CA TRP A 111 6.28 14.73 -3.24
C TRP A 111 4.87 15.04 -2.75
N THR A 112 3.92 14.95 -3.66
CA THR A 112 2.48 14.97 -3.38
C THR A 112 1.84 13.75 -3.99
N ALA A 113 0.75 13.28 -3.40
CA ALA A 113 -0.01 12.14 -3.88
C ALA A 113 -1.49 12.49 -3.91
N GLU A 114 -2.17 12.02 -4.95
CA GLU A 114 -3.61 12.12 -5.10
C GLU A 114 -4.16 10.75 -5.48
N ARG A 115 -5.27 10.35 -4.86
CA ARG A 115 -5.97 9.11 -5.20
C ARG A 115 -6.61 9.28 -6.57
N MET A 116 -6.50 8.23 -7.39
CA MET A 116 -7.16 8.17 -8.70
C MET A 116 -8.63 7.78 -8.59
#